data_AF-A0A7H4MPG9-F1
#
_entry.id   AF-A0A7H4MPG9-F1
#
_cell.length_a   1.000
_cell.length_b   1.000
_cell.length_c   1.000
_cell.angle_alpha   90.00
_cell.angle_beta   90.00
_cell.angle_gamma   90.00
#
_symmetry.space_group_name_H-M   'P 1'
#
loop_
_entity.id
_entity.type
_entity.pdbx_description
1 polymer ?
#
loop_
_entity_poly.entity_id
_entity_poly.type
_entity_poly.pdbx_seq_one_letter_code
_entity_poly.pdbx_strand_id
1 'polypeptide(L)'
;MATASGTVKKTALTEFSRPRSAGIIAVNLNEGDELIGVDLTSGQDEVMLFSAAGKVVRFKEDAVRAMGRTATGVRGIKLAENDSVVSLIIPRGEGAILTVTQNGYGKRTAAAEYPTKSRATQGVISIKVTERNGSVVGAVQVDDCDQIMMITDAGTLVRTRVSEVSIVGRNTQGVILIRTAEDENVVGLQRVAEPVDDEELDAIDGSVAEGDDDIAPEADTDDDIAEDEE
;
A
#
# COMPACT_ATOMS: atom_id res chain seq x y z
N MET A 1 -0.38 12.42 -10.10
CA MET A 1 -0.67 12.66 -8.67
C MET A 1 -2.10 12.23 -8.38
N ALA A 2 -2.33 11.57 -7.24
CA ALA A 2 -3.64 11.23 -6.70
C ALA A 2 -3.70 11.51 -5.19
N THR A 3 -4.87 11.88 -4.70
CA THR A 3 -5.14 12.21 -3.30
C THR A 3 -6.07 11.18 -2.65
N ALA A 4 -6.09 11.14 -1.32
CA ALA A 4 -6.94 10.24 -0.54
C ALA A 4 -8.45 10.48 -0.84
N SER A 5 -8.85 11.72 -1.10
CA SER A 5 -10.24 12.07 -1.48
C SER A 5 -10.65 11.64 -2.90
N GLY A 6 -9.75 11.02 -3.67
CA GLY A 6 -10.02 10.58 -5.05
C GLY A 6 -9.83 11.68 -6.10
N THR A 7 -9.14 12.78 -5.76
CA THR A 7 -8.73 13.81 -6.72
C THR A 7 -7.44 13.37 -7.42
N VAL A 8 -7.36 13.61 -8.73
CA VAL A 8 -6.16 13.37 -9.53
C VAL A 8 -5.73 14.63 -10.25
N LYS A 9 -4.42 14.75 -10.46
CA LYS A 9 -3.83 15.84 -11.21
C LYS A 9 -2.62 15.39 -12.03
N LYS A 10 -2.57 15.91 -13.26
CA LYS A 10 -1.44 15.83 -14.19
C LYS A 10 -0.83 17.21 -14.36
N THR A 11 0.49 17.30 -14.26
CA THR A 11 1.27 18.52 -14.45
C THR A 11 2.47 18.20 -15.32
N ALA A 12 2.79 19.06 -16.28
CA ALA A 12 3.96 18.86 -17.13
C ALA A 12 5.25 18.90 -16.31
N LEU A 13 6.19 17.99 -16.58
CA LEU A 13 7.42 17.88 -15.79
C LEU A 13 8.28 19.16 -15.86
N THR A 14 8.17 19.92 -16.95
CA THR A 14 8.83 21.22 -17.14
C THR A 14 8.49 22.24 -16.06
N GLU A 15 7.32 22.15 -15.43
CA GLU A 15 6.89 23.01 -14.31
C GLU A 15 7.73 22.81 -13.04
N PHE A 16 8.49 21.70 -12.97
CA PHE A 16 9.38 21.34 -11.86
C PHE A 16 10.87 21.53 -12.20
N SER A 17 11.20 22.12 -13.35
CA SER A 17 12.59 22.28 -13.84
C SER A 17 13.51 23.16 -12.98
N ARG A 18 12.96 23.94 -12.05
CA ARG A 18 13.71 24.85 -11.17
C ARG A 18 13.28 24.68 -9.71
N PRO A 19 13.63 23.56 -9.05
CA PRO A 19 13.30 23.34 -7.66
C PRO A 19 14.08 24.29 -6.75
N ARG A 20 13.50 24.61 -5.58
CA ARG A 20 14.14 25.39 -4.52
C ARG A 20 14.34 24.47 -3.32
N SER A 21 15.37 24.73 -2.51
CA SER A 21 15.63 24.00 -1.27
C SER A 21 14.44 24.05 -0.29
N ALA A 22 13.72 25.17 -0.24
CA ALA A 22 12.50 25.33 0.56
C ALA A 22 11.28 24.58 0.03
N GLY A 23 11.41 23.84 -1.08
CA GLY A 23 10.30 23.17 -1.73
C GLY A 23 9.45 24.09 -2.60
N ILE A 24 8.59 23.43 -3.38
CA ILE A 24 7.73 24.06 -4.37
C ILE A 24 6.36 23.34 -4.34
N ILE A 25 5.26 24.10 -4.41
CA ILE A 25 3.90 23.50 -4.40
C ILE A 25 3.74 22.58 -5.61
N ALA A 26 3.31 21.33 -5.40
CA ALA A 26 3.04 20.37 -6.47
C ALA A 26 1.54 20.21 -6.75
N VAL A 27 0.70 20.34 -5.71
CA VAL A 27 -0.76 20.27 -5.75
C VAL A 27 -1.35 21.11 -4.63
N ASN A 28 -2.50 21.73 -4.88
CA ASN A 28 -3.28 22.38 -3.82
C ASN A 28 -4.23 21.34 -3.22
N LEU A 29 -4.14 21.10 -1.91
CA LEU A 29 -4.97 20.12 -1.21
C LEU A 29 -6.14 20.85 -0.54
N ASN A 30 -7.32 20.22 -0.56
CA ASN A 30 -8.43 20.68 0.26
C ASN A 30 -8.16 20.33 1.73
N GLU A 31 -8.87 20.99 2.64
CA GLU A 31 -8.80 20.66 4.06
C GLU A 31 -9.16 19.18 4.31
N GLY A 32 -8.30 18.48 5.06
CA GLY A 32 -8.45 17.06 5.36
C GLY A 32 -8.08 16.10 4.21
N ASP A 33 -7.56 16.59 3.08
CA ASP A 33 -7.07 15.76 1.98
C ASP A 33 -5.53 15.64 2.01
N GLU A 34 -5.03 14.53 1.50
CA GLU A 34 -3.60 14.24 1.47
C GLU A 34 -3.18 13.60 0.14
N LEU A 35 -1.92 13.81 -0.24
CA LEU A 35 -1.35 13.22 -1.44
C LEU A 35 -0.92 11.78 -1.15
N ILE A 36 -1.56 10.79 -1.79
CA ILE A 36 -1.29 9.36 -1.54
C ILE A 36 -0.36 8.73 -2.59
N GLY A 37 -0.22 9.35 -3.76
CA GLY A 37 0.50 8.71 -4.85
C GLY A 37 0.89 9.64 -5.98
N VAL A 38 2.09 9.42 -6.50
CA VAL A 38 2.67 10.16 -7.63
C VAL A 38 3.41 9.16 -8.51
N ASP A 39 3.20 9.27 -9.82
CA ASP A 39 3.97 8.54 -10.82
C ASP A 39 4.08 9.43 -12.07
N LEU A 40 5.08 9.15 -12.90
CA LEU A 40 5.28 9.77 -14.20
C LEU A 40 4.45 9.06 -15.25
N THR A 41 3.82 9.86 -16.10
CA THR A 41 3.04 9.36 -17.24
C THR A 41 3.43 10.11 -18.51
N SER A 42 3.18 9.49 -19.66
CA SER A 42 3.75 9.85 -20.96
C SER A 42 2.72 10.31 -22.00
N GLY A 43 1.44 10.40 -21.65
CA GLY A 43 0.36 10.80 -22.57
C GLY A 43 -0.57 9.66 -22.97
N GLN A 44 -0.07 8.42 -23.00
CA GLN A 44 -0.81 7.24 -23.46
C GLN A 44 -1.10 6.23 -22.35
N ASP A 45 -0.62 6.51 -21.15
CA ASP A 45 -0.77 5.62 -20.01
C ASP A 45 -2.22 5.58 -19.50
N GLU A 46 -2.50 4.53 -18.74
CA GLU A 46 -3.73 4.43 -17.95
C GLU A 46 -3.40 4.63 -16.48
N VAL A 47 -4.42 5.02 -15.71
CA VAL A 47 -4.32 5.25 -14.28
C VAL A 47 -5.33 4.35 -13.59
N MET A 48 -4.87 3.66 -12.55
CA MET A 48 -5.69 2.88 -11.66
C MET A 48 -5.68 3.49 -10.26
N LEU A 49 -6.86 3.66 -9.67
CA LEU A 49 -7.02 4.10 -8.28
C LEU A 49 -7.79 3.03 -7.51
N PHE A 50 -7.26 2.63 -6.36
CA PHE A 50 -7.85 1.62 -5.48
C PHE A 50 -8.31 2.28 -4.19
N SER A 51 -9.48 1.87 -3.69
CA SER A 51 -10.05 2.39 -2.44
C SER A 51 -10.02 1.37 -1.31
N ALA A 52 -10.09 1.86 -0.07
CA ALA A 52 -10.16 1.05 1.14
C ALA A 52 -11.37 0.10 1.12
N ALA A 53 -12.49 0.52 0.52
CA ALA A 53 -13.68 -0.31 0.33
C ALA A 53 -13.56 -1.36 -0.81
N GLY A 54 -12.36 -1.59 -1.36
CA GLY A 54 -12.11 -2.60 -2.39
C GLY A 54 -12.60 -2.23 -3.79
N LYS A 55 -12.84 -0.94 -4.04
CA LYS A 55 -13.20 -0.43 -5.38
C LYS A 55 -11.95 -0.07 -6.17
N VAL A 56 -12.10 -0.13 -7.49
CA VAL A 56 -11.05 0.26 -8.44
C VAL A 56 -11.66 0.97 -9.64
N VAL A 57 -11.05 2.07 -10.05
CA VAL A 57 -11.31 2.69 -11.36
C VAL A 57 -10.04 2.63 -12.19
N ARG A 58 -10.18 2.34 -13.49
CA ARG A 58 -9.11 2.35 -14.48
C ARG A 58 -9.54 3.25 -15.63
N PHE A 59 -8.75 4.26 -15.98
CA PHE A 59 -9.05 5.19 -17.05
C PHE A 59 -7.78 5.72 -17.72
N LYS A 60 -7.89 6.16 -18.97
CA LYS A 60 -6.76 6.76 -19.72
C LYS A 60 -6.39 8.13 -19.17
N GLU A 61 -5.09 8.44 -19.14
CA GLU A 61 -4.60 9.73 -18.62
C GLU A 61 -5.01 10.94 -19.48
N ASP A 62 -5.40 10.72 -20.74
CA ASP A 62 -5.94 11.73 -21.66
C ASP A 62 -7.25 12.37 -21.16
N ALA A 63 -8.01 11.64 -20.34
CA ALA A 63 -9.24 12.11 -19.72
C ALA A 63 -9.00 13.19 -18.65
N VAL A 64 -7.74 13.42 -18.28
CA VAL A 64 -7.28 14.47 -17.35
C VAL A 64 -6.42 15.45 -18.12
N ARG A 65 -6.86 16.71 -18.23
CA ARG A 65 -6.04 17.77 -18.83
C ARG A 65 -4.83 18.09 -17.96
N ALA A 66 -3.73 18.51 -18.57
CA ALA A 66 -2.60 19.07 -17.85
C ALA A 66 -3.00 20.38 -17.15
N MET A 67 -2.49 20.58 -15.93
CA MET A 67 -2.76 21.75 -15.11
C MET A 67 -1.49 22.24 -14.43
N GLY A 68 -1.48 23.52 -14.07
CA GLY A 68 -0.39 24.12 -13.32
C GLY A 68 -0.24 23.53 -11.91
N ARG A 69 0.90 23.84 -11.30
CA ARG A 69 1.29 23.32 -9.99
C ARG A 69 0.36 23.73 -8.84
N THR A 70 -0.21 24.92 -8.89
CA THR A 70 -1.13 25.45 -7.85
C THR A 70 -2.57 24.97 -8.01
N ALA A 71 -2.90 24.21 -9.05
CA ALA A 71 -4.25 23.67 -9.23
C ALA A 71 -4.52 22.51 -8.27
N THR A 72 -5.79 22.37 -7.88
CA THR A 72 -6.29 21.27 -7.04
C THR A 72 -6.34 19.94 -7.80
N GLY A 73 -6.86 19.95 -9.04
CA GLY A 73 -7.03 18.76 -9.86
C GLY A 73 -8.48 18.51 -10.24
N VAL A 74 -8.79 17.29 -10.65
CA VAL A 74 -10.14 16.85 -11.03
C VAL A 74 -10.45 15.50 -10.40
N ARG A 75 -11.72 15.16 -10.25
CA ARG A 75 -12.13 13.86 -9.71
C ARG A 75 -11.66 12.71 -10.60
N GLY A 76 -10.92 11.77 -10.00
CA GLY A 76 -10.47 10.51 -10.60
C GLY A 76 -11.41 9.35 -10.31
N ILE A 77 -11.83 9.19 -9.05
CA ILE A 77 -12.81 8.19 -8.59
C ILE A 77 -13.91 8.86 -7.77
N LYS A 78 -15.14 8.33 -7.84
CA LYS A 78 -16.24 8.73 -6.94
C LYS A 78 -16.29 7.74 -5.77
N LEU A 79 -15.80 8.17 -4.63
CA LEU A 79 -15.79 7.39 -3.39
C LEU A 79 -17.18 7.35 -2.75
N ALA A 80 -17.43 6.29 -1.98
CA ALA A 80 -18.54 6.24 -1.04
C ALA A 80 -18.23 7.11 0.20
N GLU A 81 -19.21 7.27 1.07
CA GLU A 81 -18.99 7.90 2.37
C GLU A 81 -18.00 7.08 3.21
N ASN A 82 -17.07 7.76 3.88
CA ASN A 82 -15.99 7.16 4.68
C ASN A 82 -15.02 6.23 3.92
N ASP A 83 -14.99 6.30 2.58
CA ASP A 83 -14.02 5.59 1.75
C ASP A 83 -12.88 6.55 1.34
N SER A 84 -11.70 6.01 1.07
CA SER A 84 -10.50 6.75 0.69
C SER A 84 -9.69 5.97 -0.34
N VAL A 85 -8.92 6.68 -1.16
CA VAL A 85 -7.96 6.06 -2.07
C VAL A 85 -6.73 5.62 -1.28
N VAL A 86 -6.38 4.33 -1.41
CA VAL A 86 -5.23 3.72 -0.72
C VAL A 86 -4.06 3.46 -1.66
N SER A 87 -4.27 3.41 -2.98
CA SER A 87 -3.17 3.18 -3.93
C SER A 87 -3.43 3.78 -5.30
N LEU A 88 -2.34 4.25 -5.92
CA LEU A 88 -2.26 4.64 -7.32
C LEU A 88 -1.34 3.66 -8.05
N ILE A 89 -1.79 3.14 -9.19
CA ILE A 89 -0.99 2.28 -10.06
C ILE A 89 -1.08 2.79 -11.50
N ILE A 90 0.06 2.95 -12.16
CA ILE A 90 0.16 3.12 -13.60
C ILE A 90 0.55 1.75 -14.17
N PRO A 91 -0.40 0.96 -14.70
CA PRO A 91 -0.13 -0.40 -15.14
C PRO A 91 0.86 -0.38 -16.32
N ARG A 92 2.00 -1.07 -16.16
CA ARG A 92 3.02 -1.25 -17.19
C ARG A 92 3.30 -2.75 -17.37
N GLY A 93 3.45 -3.21 -18.60
CA GLY A 93 3.69 -4.63 -18.88
C GLY A 93 2.50 -5.53 -18.50
N GLU A 94 2.80 -6.78 -18.16
CA GLU A 94 1.80 -7.84 -17.93
C GLU A 94 1.66 -8.27 -16.46
N GLY A 95 2.44 -7.67 -15.55
CA GLY A 95 2.42 -7.98 -14.13
C GLY A 95 1.03 -7.92 -13.52
N ALA A 96 0.75 -8.82 -12.59
CA ALA A 96 -0.52 -8.91 -11.89
C ALA A 96 -0.67 -7.79 -10.85
N ILE A 97 -1.92 -7.47 -10.51
CA ILE A 97 -2.21 -6.58 -9.37
C ILE A 97 -2.36 -7.44 -8.13
N LEU A 98 -1.50 -7.21 -7.15
CA LEU A 98 -1.60 -7.77 -5.82
C LEU A 98 -2.34 -6.79 -4.92
N THR A 99 -3.34 -7.27 -4.17
CA THR A 99 -4.11 -6.47 -3.20
C THR A 99 -4.10 -7.17 -1.85
N VAL A 100 -3.90 -6.41 -0.77
CA VAL A 100 -3.89 -6.90 0.62
C VAL A 100 -4.89 -6.12 1.49
N THR A 101 -5.52 -6.82 2.42
CA THR A 101 -6.47 -6.27 3.38
C THR A 101 -5.93 -6.35 4.81
N GLN A 102 -6.56 -5.62 5.73
CA GLN A 102 -6.10 -5.44 7.11
C GLN A 102 -5.92 -6.77 7.86
N ASN A 103 -6.78 -7.75 7.65
CA ASN A 103 -6.73 -9.03 8.38
C ASN A 103 -5.84 -10.08 7.68
N GLY A 104 -4.82 -9.63 6.94
CA GLY A 104 -3.83 -10.53 6.31
C GLY A 104 -4.34 -11.31 5.08
N TYR A 105 -5.48 -10.94 4.49
CA TYR A 105 -5.97 -11.55 3.26
C TYR A 105 -5.48 -10.80 2.03
N GLY A 106 -5.28 -11.53 0.94
CA GLY A 106 -4.91 -10.91 -0.32
C GLY A 106 -4.98 -11.87 -1.49
N LYS A 107 -4.67 -11.33 -2.66
CA LYS A 107 -4.70 -12.09 -3.92
C LYS A 107 -3.98 -11.36 -5.02
N ARG A 108 -3.61 -12.11 -6.07
CA ARG A 108 -3.18 -11.56 -7.35
C ARG A 108 -4.31 -11.67 -8.36
N THR A 109 -4.50 -10.63 -9.15
CA THR A 109 -5.43 -10.65 -10.28
C THR A 109 -4.75 -10.04 -11.50
N ALA A 110 -4.85 -10.70 -12.66
CA ALA A 110 -4.24 -10.21 -13.89
C ALA A 110 -4.72 -8.78 -14.21
N ALA A 111 -3.80 -7.91 -14.61
CA ALA A 111 -4.12 -6.51 -14.94
C ALA A 111 -5.18 -6.41 -16.05
N ALA A 112 -5.20 -7.36 -16.98
CA ALA A 112 -6.18 -7.44 -18.06
C ALA A 112 -7.63 -7.64 -17.58
N GLU A 113 -7.85 -8.19 -16.37
CA GLU A 113 -9.20 -8.31 -15.83
C GLU A 113 -9.81 -6.95 -15.50
N TYR A 114 -9.00 -5.94 -15.15
CA TYR A 114 -9.49 -4.63 -14.74
C TYR A 114 -9.97 -3.83 -15.96
N PRO A 115 -11.28 -3.59 -16.12
CA PRO A 115 -11.80 -2.97 -17.33
C PRO A 115 -11.49 -1.47 -17.36
N THR A 116 -11.01 -0.96 -18.49
CA THR A 116 -10.91 0.48 -18.71
C THR A 116 -12.32 1.08 -18.82
N LYS A 117 -12.60 2.07 -17.98
CA LYS A 117 -13.86 2.82 -17.89
C LYS A 117 -13.58 4.33 -17.88
N SER A 118 -14.63 5.13 -17.74
CA SER A 118 -14.50 6.57 -17.52
C SER A 118 -14.04 6.87 -16.10
N ARG A 119 -13.26 7.95 -15.94
CA ARG A 119 -12.96 8.55 -14.63
C ARG A 119 -14.22 9.08 -13.94
N ALA A 120 -14.09 9.43 -12.66
CA ALA A 120 -15.13 9.97 -11.80
C ALA A 120 -16.35 9.03 -11.61
N THR A 121 -16.20 7.75 -11.96
CA THR A 121 -17.16 6.69 -11.68
C THR A 121 -16.88 6.06 -10.31
N GLN A 122 -17.80 5.25 -9.80
CA GLN A 122 -17.61 4.50 -8.54
C GLN A 122 -16.60 3.35 -8.66
N GLY A 123 -16.13 3.04 -9.86
CA GLY A 123 -15.29 1.89 -10.11
C GLY A 123 -16.03 0.56 -10.07
N VAL A 124 -15.27 -0.52 -10.23
CA VAL A 124 -15.72 -1.91 -10.09
C VAL A 124 -15.13 -2.53 -8.83
N ILE A 125 -15.57 -3.74 -8.46
CA ILE A 125 -14.97 -4.48 -7.34
C ILE A 125 -13.59 -5.00 -7.79
N SER A 126 -12.56 -4.70 -6.98
CA SER A 126 -11.21 -5.28 -7.06
C SER A 126 -11.06 -6.49 -6.15
N ILE A 127 -11.63 -6.41 -4.95
CA ILE A 127 -11.67 -7.45 -3.91
C ILE A 127 -12.94 -7.26 -3.09
N LYS A 128 -13.54 -8.35 -2.61
CA LYS A 128 -14.69 -8.29 -1.72
C LYS A 128 -14.22 -7.98 -0.29
N VAL A 129 -14.45 -6.75 0.16
CA VAL A 129 -14.29 -6.37 1.57
C VAL A 129 -15.45 -6.96 2.38
N THR A 130 -15.10 -7.67 3.44
CA THR A 130 -16.03 -8.26 4.42
C THR A 130 -15.42 -8.11 5.81
N GLU A 131 -16.20 -8.33 6.88
CA GLU A 131 -15.69 -8.30 8.27
C GLU A 131 -14.48 -9.24 8.45
N ARG A 132 -14.50 -10.39 7.79
CA ARG A 132 -13.37 -11.34 7.77
C ARG A 132 -12.10 -10.73 7.19
N ASN A 133 -12.22 -9.95 6.11
CA ASN A 133 -11.07 -9.43 5.37
C ASN A 133 -10.51 -8.15 5.99
N GLY A 134 -11.39 -7.29 6.52
CA GLY A 134 -11.07 -5.90 6.79
C GLY A 134 -10.93 -5.07 5.51
N SER A 135 -10.61 -3.78 5.68
CA SER A 135 -10.44 -2.84 4.57
C SER A 135 -9.18 -3.14 3.78
N VAL A 136 -9.10 -2.66 2.54
CA VAL A 136 -7.89 -2.75 1.73
C VAL A 136 -6.82 -1.83 2.32
N VAL A 137 -5.62 -2.37 2.54
CA VAL A 137 -4.43 -1.62 2.98
C VAL A 137 -3.71 -1.03 1.79
N GLY A 138 -3.55 -1.82 0.72
CA GLY A 138 -2.87 -1.36 -0.47
C GLY A 138 -3.00 -2.33 -1.64
N ALA A 139 -2.62 -1.82 -2.81
CA ALA A 139 -2.47 -2.59 -4.02
C ALA A 139 -1.18 -2.17 -4.75
N VAL A 140 -0.50 -3.15 -5.34
CA VAL A 140 0.75 -2.94 -6.07
C VAL A 140 0.81 -3.87 -7.28
N GLN A 141 1.40 -3.40 -8.38
CA GLN A 141 1.68 -4.25 -9.54
C GLN A 141 2.96 -5.05 -9.27
N VAL A 142 2.92 -6.35 -9.53
CA VAL A 142 4.01 -7.30 -9.28
C VAL A 142 4.14 -8.29 -10.43
N ASP A 143 5.38 -8.66 -10.71
CA ASP A 143 5.76 -9.77 -11.56
C ASP A 143 5.92 -11.05 -10.73
N ASP A 144 5.93 -12.22 -11.39
CA ASP A 144 5.92 -13.52 -10.69
C ASP A 144 7.18 -13.78 -9.84
N CYS A 145 8.30 -13.12 -10.16
CA CYS A 145 9.57 -13.21 -9.43
C CYS A 145 9.74 -12.12 -8.35
N ASP A 146 8.76 -11.22 -8.19
CA ASP A 146 8.84 -10.20 -7.15
C ASP A 146 8.63 -10.79 -5.74
N GLN A 147 9.01 -10.00 -4.75
CA GLN A 147 8.67 -10.22 -3.35
C GLN A 147 7.90 -9.02 -2.82
N ILE A 148 7.05 -9.26 -1.82
CA ILE A 148 6.34 -8.22 -1.08
C ILE A 148 6.73 -8.25 0.39
N MET A 149 6.71 -7.08 1.00
CA MET A 149 6.82 -6.88 2.44
C MET A 149 5.47 -6.38 2.95
N MET A 150 5.00 -6.98 4.03
CA MET A 150 3.86 -6.53 4.81
C MET A 150 4.33 -6.20 6.23
N ILE A 151 3.74 -5.16 6.83
CA ILE A 151 4.01 -4.79 8.21
C ILE A 151 2.69 -4.63 8.97
N THR A 152 2.66 -5.11 10.20
CA THR A 152 1.51 -4.96 11.11
C THR A 152 1.68 -3.78 12.06
N ASP A 153 0.60 -3.36 12.70
CA ASP A 153 0.62 -2.35 13.78
C ASP A 153 1.43 -2.79 15.00
N ALA A 154 1.56 -4.09 15.25
CA ALA A 154 2.45 -4.66 16.27
C ALA A 154 3.95 -4.63 15.87
N GLY A 155 4.26 -4.30 14.61
CA GLY A 155 5.64 -4.28 14.11
C GLY A 155 6.13 -5.63 13.60
N THR A 156 5.25 -6.59 13.34
CA THR A 156 5.58 -7.85 12.66
C THR A 156 5.85 -7.55 11.18
N LEU A 157 7.06 -7.84 10.70
CA LEU A 157 7.40 -7.76 9.28
C LEU A 157 7.33 -9.14 8.65
N VAL A 158 6.59 -9.27 7.54
CA VAL A 158 6.49 -10.52 6.78
C VAL A 158 6.89 -10.27 5.35
N ARG A 159 7.88 -11.04 4.89
CA ARG A 159 8.34 -11.06 3.50
C ARG A 159 7.80 -12.31 2.82
N THR A 160 7.19 -12.16 1.64
CA THR A 160 6.58 -13.28 0.92
C THR A 160 6.90 -13.21 -0.56
N ARG A 161 7.22 -14.34 -1.17
CA ARG A 161 7.35 -14.46 -2.63
C ARG A 161 5.99 -14.32 -3.29
N VAL A 162 5.90 -13.49 -4.32
CA VAL A 162 4.65 -13.23 -5.02
C VAL A 162 4.10 -14.51 -5.65
N SER A 163 4.96 -15.44 -6.08
CA SER A 163 4.61 -16.76 -6.61
C SER A 163 3.76 -17.62 -5.66
N GLU A 164 3.87 -17.43 -4.34
CA GLU A 164 3.10 -18.16 -3.32
C GLU A 164 1.67 -17.62 -3.16
N VAL A 165 1.41 -16.41 -3.68
CA VAL A 165 0.09 -15.79 -3.62
C VAL A 165 -0.79 -16.29 -4.76
N SER A 166 -1.99 -16.77 -4.44
CA SER A 166 -2.93 -17.27 -5.44
C SER A 166 -3.37 -16.22 -6.46
N ILE A 167 -3.36 -16.60 -7.74
CA ILE A 167 -3.97 -15.84 -8.83
C ILE A 167 -5.44 -16.22 -8.92
N VAL A 168 -6.32 -15.25 -8.67
CA VAL A 168 -7.77 -15.44 -8.76
C VAL A 168 -8.42 -14.18 -9.33
N GLY A 169 -9.68 -14.31 -9.76
CA GLY A 169 -10.41 -13.19 -10.34
C GLY A 169 -10.66 -12.02 -9.36
N ARG A 170 -11.11 -10.88 -9.89
CA ARG A 170 -11.36 -9.68 -9.08
C ARG A 170 -12.40 -9.89 -7.97
N ASN A 171 -13.58 -10.41 -8.31
CA ASN A 171 -14.75 -10.43 -7.42
C ASN A 171 -14.72 -11.60 -6.42
N THR A 172 -13.60 -11.78 -5.72
CA THR A 172 -13.35 -12.83 -4.71
C THR A 172 -12.87 -12.19 -3.40
N GLN A 173 -12.85 -12.96 -2.32
CA GLN A 173 -12.32 -12.52 -1.01
C GLN A 173 -10.78 -12.63 -0.92
N GLY A 174 -10.14 -13.35 -1.84
CA GLY A 174 -8.72 -13.69 -1.72
C GLY A 174 -8.43 -14.86 -0.77
N VAL A 175 -7.16 -15.07 -0.51
CA VAL A 175 -6.60 -16.13 0.34
C VAL A 175 -5.83 -15.52 1.50
N ILE A 176 -5.47 -16.33 2.48
CA ILE A 176 -4.64 -15.90 3.60
C ILE A 176 -3.21 -15.71 3.08
N LEU A 177 -2.63 -14.53 3.31
CA LEU A 177 -1.20 -14.28 3.08
C LEU A 177 -0.43 -14.44 4.37
N ILE A 178 -0.95 -13.85 5.45
CA ILE A 178 -0.41 -13.98 6.80
C ILE A 178 -1.55 -14.22 7.78
N ARG A 179 -1.24 -14.88 8.89
CA ARG A 179 -2.15 -14.94 10.03
C ARG A 179 -1.87 -13.73 10.91
N THR A 180 -2.91 -12.98 11.24
CA THR A 180 -2.85 -11.92 12.24
C THR A 180 -3.43 -12.43 13.55
N ALA A 181 -2.92 -11.95 14.69
CA ALA A 181 -3.60 -12.13 15.97
C ALA A 181 -4.95 -11.37 16.00
N GLU A 182 -5.79 -11.62 17.01
CA GLU A 182 -7.13 -11.00 17.09
C GLU A 182 -7.10 -9.46 17.14
N ASP A 183 -6.04 -8.88 17.70
CA ASP A 183 -5.85 -7.42 17.85
C ASP A 183 -4.70 -6.87 17.00
N GLU A 184 -4.30 -7.59 15.94
CA GLU A 184 -3.20 -7.20 15.05
C GLU A 184 -3.71 -7.02 13.61
N ASN A 185 -3.30 -5.94 12.96
CA ASN A 185 -3.70 -5.65 11.59
C ASN A 185 -2.51 -5.29 10.72
N VAL A 186 -2.57 -5.70 9.45
CA VAL A 186 -1.67 -5.20 8.41
C VAL A 186 -1.93 -3.70 8.21
N VAL A 187 -0.87 -2.90 8.30
CA VAL A 187 -0.92 -1.43 8.11
C VAL A 187 -0.09 -0.96 6.92
N GLY A 188 0.78 -1.81 6.37
CA GLY A 188 1.60 -1.47 5.20
C GLY A 188 1.82 -2.65 4.26
N LEU A 189 1.93 -2.34 2.97
CA LEU A 189 2.27 -3.25 1.89
C LEU A 189 3.22 -2.54 0.93
N GLN A 190 4.34 -3.18 0.59
CA GLN A 190 5.24 -2.67 -0.44
C GLN A 190 5.93 -3.79 -1.20
N ARG A 191 6.13 -3.60 -2.51
CA ARG A 191 6.99 -4.47 -3.33
C ARG A 191 8.45 -4.22 -2.95
N VAL A 192 9.23 -5.29 -2.76
CA VAL A 192 10.65 -5.15 -2.44
C VAL A 192 11.43 -4.79 -3.70
N ALA A 193 12.33 -3.81 -3.60
CA ALA A 193 13.05 -3.27 -4.74
C ALA A 193 14.21 -4.17 -5.20
N GLU A 194 14.82 -4.92 -4.29
CA GLU A 194 15.92 -5.83 -4.57
C GLU A 194 15.48 -7.29 -4.41
N PRO A 195 15.74 -8.16 -5.40
CA PRO A 195 15.74 -9.60 -5.16
C PRO A 195 16.92 -9.90 -4.23
N VAL A 196 16.65 -10.41 -3.03
CA VAL A 196 17.69 -11.06 -2.21
C VAL A 196 17.78 -12.50 -2.65
N ASP A 197 19.01 -13.03 -2.69
CA ASP A 197 19.25 -14.45 -2.92
C ASP A 197 18.49 -15.30 -1.90
N ASP A 198 17.92 -16.42 -2.36
CA ASP A 198 17.06 -17.29 -1.56
C ASP A 198 17.73 -17.81 -0.26
N GLU A 199 19.07 -17.82 -0.19
CA GLU A 199 19.85 -18.26 0.97
C GLU A 199 19.70 -17.37 2.22
N GLU A 200 19.31 -16.09 2.08
CA GLU A 200 19.08 -15.20 3.23
C GLU A 200 17.67 -15.30 3.84
N LEU A 201 16.71 -15.94 3.15
CA LEU A 201 15.31 -15.98 3.58
C LEU A 201 15.06 -17.03 4.68
N ASP A 202 15.73 -18.17 4.61
CA ASP A 202 15.58 -19.26 5.60
C ASP A 202 16.14 -18.88 6.99
N ALA A 203 16.93 -17.81 7.08
CA ALA A 203 17.45 -17.29 8.34
C ALA A 203 16.42 -16.44 9.13
N ILE A 204 15.36 -15.97 8.48
CA ILE A 204 14.37 -15.05 9.08
C ILE A 204 13.16 -15.80 9.63
N ASP A 205 12.83 -16.97 9.08
CA ASP A 205 11.67 -17.80 9.48
C ASP A 205 11.94 -18.66 10.75
N GLY A 206 13.12 -18.51 11.37
CA GLY A 206 13.63 -19.40 12.43
C GLY A 206 13.50 -18.92 13.88
N SER A 207 12.94 -17.74 14.17
CA SER A 207 12.84 -17.28 15.56
C SER A 207 11.63 -16.37 15.82
N VAL A 208 10.45 -16.96 15.89
CA VAL A 208 9.41 -16.47 16.81
C VAL A 208 9.10 -17.62 17.73
N ALA A 209 9.79 -17.60 18.87
CA ALA A 209 9.71 -18.59 19.92
C ALA A 209 8.27 -18.70 20.43
N GLU A 210 7.72 -19.92 20.40
CA GLU A 210 6.68 -20.33 21.32
C GLU A 210 7.20 -20.08 22.75
N GLY A 211 6.41 -19.37 23.56
CA GLY A 211 6.74 -19.12 24.96
C GLY A 211 6.60 -20.39 25.80
N ASP A 212 7.36 -20.47 26.88
CA ASP A 212 6.82 -20.95 28.15
C ASP A 212 7.63 -20.42 29.34
N ASP A 213 6.91 -20.33 30.44
CA ASP A 213 7.19 -19.74 31.72
C ASP A 213 8.52 -20.12 32.39
N ASP A 214 9.18 -19.13 32.99
CA ASP A 214 9.76 -19.29 34.34
C ASP A 214 9.89 -17.93 35.03
N ILE A 215 8.88 -17.65 35.86
CA ILE A 215 8.92 -16.68 36.95
C ILE A 215 9.81 -17.25 38.06
N ALA A 216 10.81 -16.48 38.51
CA ALA A 216 11.07 -16.16 39.94
C ALA A 216 12.48 -15.55 40.13
N PRO A 217 12.76 -14.94 41.29
CA PRO A 217 12.08 -13.81 41.91
C PRO A 217 13.07 -12.64 42.14
N GLU A 218 12.53 -11.49 42.52
CA GLU A 218 13.31 -10.36 43.03
C GLU A 218 14.12 -10.77 44.26
N ALA A 219 15.40 -10.36 44.29
CA ALA A 219 16.20 -10.33 45.49
C ALA A 219 16.58 -8.87 45.75
N ASP A 220 15.93 -8.29 46.75
CA ASP A 220 16.41 -7.15 47.50
C ASP A 220 17.86 -7.39 47.95
N THR A 221 18.74 -6.42 47.68
CA THR A 221 19.81 -6.08 48.60
C THR A 221 20.00 -4.56 48.62
N ASP A 222 19.62 -4.01 49.77
CA ASP A 222 19.92 -2.69 50.30
C ASP A 222 21.40 -2.28 50.19
N ASP A 223 21.58 -0.97 50.15
CA ASP A 223 22.67 -0.15 50.71
C ASP A 223 24.09 -0.74 50.81
N ASP A 224 25.04 -0.05 50.17
CA ASP A 224 26.10 0.60 50.95
C ASP A 224 26.76 1.75 50.17
N ILE A 225 26.64 2.93 50.77
CA ILE A 225 27.37 4.16 50.46
C ILE A 225 28.81 3.98 50.95
N ALA A 226 29.80 4.33 50.13
CA ALA A 226 31.11 4.73 50.61
C ALA A 226 31.70 5.82 49.70
N GLU A 227 31.73 7.04 50.24
CA GLU A 227 32.68 8.09 49.91
C GLU A 227 34.11 7.60 50.21
N ASP A 228 35.07 7.86 49.31
CA ASP A 228 36.25 8.73 49.55
C ASP A 228 37.47 8.42 48.64
N GLU A 229 38.11 9.51 48.21
CA GLU A 229 39.53 9.73 47.84
C GLU A 229 40.13 8.92 46.65
N GLU A 230 40.79 9.51 45.63
CA GLU A 230 41.70 10.66 45.53
C GLU A 230 41.46 11.58 44.31
#